data_AF-A0A955NIG9-F1
#
_entry.id   AF-A0A955NIG9-F1
#
_cell.length_a   1.000
_cell.length_b   1.000
_cell.length_c   1.000
_cell.angle_alpha   90.00
_cell.angle_beta   90.00
_cell.angle_gamma   90.00
#
_symmetry.space_group_name_H-M   'P 1'
#
loop_
_entity.id
_entity.type
_entity.pdbx_description
1 polymer ?
#
loop_
_entity_poly.entity_id
_entity_poly.type
_entity_poly.pdbx_seq_one_letter_code
_entity_poly.pdbx_strand_id
1 'polypeptide(L)'
;MVTLFGIFEVGSRGLAAQQNGLDITGHNISNANTEGYSRQRANLASSVPLNLTPGAIPTGVEVQSITRLRDEFLDFQIRQQSSLAGFFGENEDVYGQIQVILQDPLNPIAELLEESASAGGINSLLKRFFSAFQELAGNPESFAVRATVRETATTLATSLNVIHDSLTQYQSDLNREIGATVKQINGIAEQIAKLNEEIARIESQTGNFANDARDTRDKLLTKLADIAPIETNERANGIVDVRMVGSSIVIGNQTAPFVTKIDPNDPNEFYQILNSVELSQVLTSDFDGGRLGALIQGRDQLVPDILDQVDQIAKLVIQEVNNVHSQHIGLAGFDSITSPVSIQDPAVTLDTAG
;
A
#
# COMPACT_ATOMS: atom_id res chain seq x y z
N MET A 1 -35.08 -42.49 -44.75
CA MET A 1 -36.44 -42.08 -44.29
C MET A 1 -36.29 -41.55 -42.88
N VAL A 2 -36.63 -40.29 -42.62
CA VAL A 2 -36.64 -39.73 -41.25
C VAL A 2 -37.77 -40.43 -40.49
N THR A 3 -37.46 -41.12 -39.39
CA THR A 3 -38.47 -41.82 -38.58
C THR A 3 -39.17 -40.83 -37.65
N LEU A 4 -40.41 -41.13 -37.24
CA LEU A 4 -41.15 -40.33 -36.26
C LEU A 4 -40.34 -40.12 -34.97
N PHE A 5 -39.62 -41.16 -34.52
CA PHE A 5 -38.69 -41.08 -33.39
C PHE A 5 -37.53 -40.09 -33.62
N GLY A 6 -36.99 -40.00 -34.84
CA GLY A 6 -35.95 -39.02 -35.17
C GLY A 6 -36.44 -37.56 -35.12
N ILE A 7 -37.69 -37.30 -35.51
CA ILE A 7 -38.29 -35.96 -35.42
C ILE A 7 -38.53 -35.58 -33.95
N PHE A 8 -39.04 -36.51 -33.15
CA PHE A 8 -39.23 -36.28 -31.71
C PHE A 8 -37.90 -36.05 -30.98
N GLU A 9 -36.85 -36.80 -31.33
CA GLU A 9 -35.51 -36.62 -30.75
C GLU A 9 -34.92 -35.25 -31.10
N VAL A 10 -35.03 -34.80 -32.35
CA VAL A 10 -34.58 -33.46 -32.79
C VAL A 10 -35.36 -32.37 -32.05
N GLY A 11 -36.68 -32.51 -31.91
CA GLY A 11 -37.51 -31.59 -31.14
C GLY A 11 -37.17 -31.55 -29.65
N SER A 12 -36.93 -32.73 -29.04
CA SER A 12 -36.52 -32.89 -27.65
C SER A 12 -35.17 -32.20 -27.38
N ARG A 13 -34.17 -32.43 -28.24
CA ARG A 13 -32.86 -31.76 -28.16
C ARG A 13 -32.97 -30.25 -28.33
N GLY A 14 -33.79 -29.80 -29.27
CA GLY A 14 -34.06 -28.37 -29.46
C GLY A 14 -34.65 -27.71 -28.21
N LEU A 15 -35.67 -28.32 -27.60
CA LEU A 15 -36.26 -27.83 -26.35
C LEU A 15 -35.27 -27.86 -25.19
N ALA A 16 -34.49 -28.93 -25.04
CA ALA A 16 -33.47 -29.05 -24.01
C ALA A 16 -32.37 -27.97 -24.16
N ALA A 17 -31.93 -27.69 -25.40
CA ALA A 17 -30.96 -26.64 -25.67
C ALA A 17 -31.50 -25.23 -25.34
N GLN A 18 -32.76 -24.96 -25.68
CA GLN A 18 -33.40 -23.68 -25.34
C GLN A 18 -33.66 -23.54 -23.83
N GLN A 19 -34.04 -24.61 -23.14
CA GLN A 19 -34.20 -24.60 -21.68
C GLN A 19 -32.86 -24.27 -20.99
N ASN A 20 -31.75 -24.90 -21.40
CA ASN A 20 -30.41 -24.52 -20.91
C ASN A 20 -30.08 -23.04 -21.19
N GLY A 21 -30.46 -22.52 -22.36
CA GLY A 21 -30.31 -21.10 -22.68
C GLY A 21 -31.10 -20.18 -21.74
N LEU A 22 -32.31 -20.58 -21.36
CA LEU A 22 -33.13 -19.87 -20.37
C LEU A 22 -32.54 -19.97 -18.97
N ASP A 23 -32.01 -21.13 -18.57
CA ASP A 23 -31.34 -21.31 -17.27
C ASP A 23 -30.11 -20.41 -17.16
N ILE A 24 -29.28 -20.32 -18.20
CA ILE A 24 -28.13 -19.41 -18.25
C ILE A 24 -28.60 -17.95 -18.22
N THR A 25 -29.72 -17.62 -18.87
CA THR A 25 -30.31 -16.28 -18.79
C THR A 25 -30.77 -15.96 -17.37
N GLY A 26 -31.43 -16.90 -16.69
CA GLY A 26 -31.83 -16.77 -15.29
C GLY A 26 -30.64 -16.64 -14.34
N HIS A 27 -29.57 -17.41 -14.59
CA HIS A 27 -28.33 -17.34 -13.83
C HIS A 27 -27.62 -15.98 -14.00
N ASN A 28 -27.57 -15.46 -15.24
CA ASN A 28 -27.06 -14.12 -15.52
C ASN A 28 -27.87 -13.02 -14.81
N ILE A 29 -29.21 -13.10 -14.86
CA ILE A 29 -30.09 -12.12 -14.21
C ILE A 29 -29.90 -12.15 -12.69
N SER A 30 -29.80 -13.35 -12.11
CA SER A 30 -29.63 -13.53 -10.66
C SER A 30 -28.29 -12.99 -10.17
N ASN A 31 -27.25 -13.06 -11.00
CA ASN A 31 -25.90 -12.58 -10.68
C ASN A 31 -25.55 -11.22 -11.29
N ALA A 32 -26.52 -10.51 -11.86
CA ALA A 32 -26.27 -9.24 -12.54
C ALA A 32 -25.64 -8.17 -11.63
N ASN A 33 -25.90 -8.25 -10.32
CA ASN A 33 -25.33 -7.34 -9.31
C ASN A 33 -24.19 -7.98 -8.49
N THR A 34 -23.75 -9.19 -8.84
CA THR A 34 -22.64 -9.85 -8.16
C THR A 34 -21.32 -9.29 -8.69
N GLU A 35 -20.56 -8.63 -7.84
CA GLU A 35 -19.27 -8.05 -8.22
C GLU A 35 -18.28 -9.11 -8.74
N GLY A 36 -17.75 -8.88 -9.93
CA GLY A 36 -16.81 -9.79 -10.61
C GLY A 36 -17.48 -10.83 -11.50
N TYR A 37 -18.82 -10.92 -11.51
CA TYR A 37 -19.55 -11.83 -12.38
C TYR A 37 -19.43 -11.42 -13.86
N SER A 38 -19.14 -12.40 -14.72
CA SER A 38 -19.14 -12.21 -16.16
C SER A 38 -20.39 -12.82 -16.80
N ARG A 39 -20.98 -12.12 -17.77
CA ARG A 39 -22.14 -12.64 -18.49
C ARG A 39 -21.74 -13.91 -19.26
N GLN A 40 -22.50 -14.98 -19.06
CA GLN A 40 -22.30 -16.26 -19.74
C GLN A 40 -23.21 -16.37 -20.97
N ARG A 41 -22.69 -17.01 -22.03
CA ARG A 41 -23.42 -17.28 -23.27
C ARG A 41 -23.35 -18.77 -23.61
N ALA A 42 -24.53 -19.36 -23.84
CA ALA A 42 -24.64 -20.70 -24.42
C ALA A 42 -24.32 -20.63 -25.92
N ASN A 43 -23.29 -21.32 -26.37
CA ASN A 43 -22.99 -21.48 -27.78
C ASN A 43 -23.70 -22.74 -28.30
N LEU A 44 -24.72 -22.52 -29.12
CA LEU A 44 -25.48 -23.60 -29.77
C LEU A 44 -24.77 -24.04 -31.04
N ALA A 45 -24.59 -25.35 -31.21
CA ALA A 45 -24.05 -25.94 -32.42
C ALA A 45 -24.97 -27.04 -32.95
N SER A 46 -24.90 -27.31 -34.25
CA SER A 46 -25.55 -28.48 -34.82
C SER A 46 -24.96 -29.73 -34.17
N SER A 47 -25.81 -30.60 -33.64
CA SER A 47 -25.39 -31.89 -33.09
C SER A 47 -24.79 -32.75 -34.21
N VAL A 48 -23.88 -33.67 -33.85
CA VAL A 48 -23.16 -34.51 -34.81
C VAL A 48 -24.17 -35.35 -35.60
N PRO A 49 -24.23 -35.22 -36.94
CA PRO A 49 -25.22 -35.90 -37.75
C PRO A 49 -24.96 -37.41 -37.80
N LEU A 50 -26.04 -38.19 -37.83
CA LEU A 50 -25.95 -39.64 -38.01
C LEU A 50 -25.67 -39.95 -39.48
N ASN A 51 -24.46 -40.42 -39.78
CA ASN A 51 -24.08 -40.82 -41.13
C ASN A 51 -24.67 -42.19 -41.47
N LEU A 52 -25.78 -42.19 -42.20
CA LEU A 52 -26.41 -43.39 -42.76
C LEU A 52 -26.37 -43.30 -44.29
N THR A 53 -26.22 -44.41 -45.00
CA THR A 53 -26.31 -44.37 -46.49
C THR A 53 -27.79 -44.26 -46.87
N PRO A 54 -28.23 -43.30 -47.73
CA PRO A 54 -27.45 -42.51 -48.70
C PRO A 54 -27.19 -41.03 -48.32
N GLY A 55 -27.20 -40.65 -47.03
CA GLY A 55 -26.87 -39.29 -46.59
C GLY A 55 -26.91 -39.05 -45.07
N ALA A 56 -26.24 -38.00 -44.61
CA ALA A 56 -26.21 -37.59 -43.21
C ALA A 56 -27.59 -37.14 -42.72
N ILE A 57 -28.10 -37.73 -41.63
CA ILE A 57 -29.36 -37.33 -41.01
C ILE A 57 -29.06 -36.25 -39.97
N PRO A 58 -29.66 -35.04 -40.08
CA PRO A 58 -29.53 -34.00 -39.06
C PRO A 58 -30.09 -34.48 -37.72
N THR A 59 -29.36 -34.26 -36.64
CA THR A 59 -29.70 -34.70 -35.26
C THR A 59 -30.13 -33.54 -34.36
N GLY A 60 -30.33 -32.35 -34.92
CA GLY A 60 -30.81 -31.16 -34.21
C GLY A 60 -29.68 -30.28 -33.69
N VAL A 61 -29.93 -29.58 -32.59
CA VAL A 61 -29.01 -28.61 -31.96
C VAL A 61 -28.68 -29.06 -30.55
N GLU A 62 -27.46 -28.77 -30.10
CA GLU A 62 -27.01 -28.98 -28.73
C GLU A 62 -26.21 -27.78 -28.22
N VAL A 63 -26.11 -27.63 -26.90
CA VAL A 63 -25.22 -26.63 -26.30
C VAL A 63 -23.81 -27.18 -26.36
N GLN A 64 -22.96 -26.59 -27.20
CA GLN A 64 -21.58 -27.01 -27.37
C GLN A 64 -20.68 -26.55 -26.22
N SER A 65 -20.89 -25.33 -25.75
CA SER A 65 -20.13 -24.74 -24.65
C SER A 65 -20.89 -23.58 -24.02
N ILE A 66 -20.55 -23.28 -22.77
CA ILE A 66 -20.98 -22.06 -22.08
C ILE A 66 -19.73 -21.23 -21.87
N THR A 67 -19.64 -20.08 -22.54
CA THR A 67 -18.46 -19.20 -22.49
C THR A 67 -18.78 -17.90 -21.81
N ARG A 68 -17.81 -17.36 -21.06
CA ARG A 68 -17.87 -16.00 -20.51
C ARG A 68 -17.71 -14.95 -21.62
N LEU A 69 -18.43 -13.84 -21.50
CA LEU A 69 -18.25 -12.66 -22.33
C LEU A 69 -17.39 -11.66 -21.58
N ARG A 70 -16.09 -11.66 -21.89
CA ARG A 70 -15.09 -10.81 -21.26
C ARG A 70 -14.07 -10.37 -22.31
N ASP A 71 -13.41 -9.25 -22.05
CA ASP A 71 -12.36 -8.70 -22.89
C ASP A 71 -11.05 -8.71 -22.10
N GLU A 72 -10.12 -9.57 -22.52
CA GLU A 72 -8.83 -9.74 -21.83
C GLU A 72 -7.98 -8.47 -21.84
N PHE A 73 -8.13 -7.61 -22.86
CA PHE A 73 -7.42 -6.35 -22.93
C PHE A 73 -7.97 -5.34 -21.92
N LEU A 74 -9.29 -5.30 -21.73
CA LEU A 74 -9.90 -4.51 -20.66
C LEU A 74 -9.49 -5.03 -19.28
N ASP A 75 -9.42 -6.34 -19.10
CA ASP A 75 -8.99 -6.94 -17.83
C ASP A 75 -7.54 -6.57 -17.47
N PHE A 76 -6.65 -6.57 -18.47
CA PHE A 76 -5.28 -6.11 -18.32
C PHE A 76 -5.22 -4.62 -17.94
N GLN A 77 -6.01 -3.77 -18.60
CA GLN A 77 -6.10 -2.36 -18.26
C GLN A 77 -6.64 -2.14 -16.85
N ILE A 78 -7.70 -2.84 -16.45
CA ILE A 78 -8.28 -2.75 -15.12
C ILE A 78 -7.21 -3.06 -14.07
N ARG A 79 -6.42 -4.13 -14.24
CA ARG A 79 -5.37 -4.49 -13.29
C ARG A 79 -4.28 -3.42 -13.19
N GLN A 80 -3.85 -2.84 -14.31
CA GLN A 80 -2.90 -1.73 -14.27
C GLN A 80 -3.48 -0.50 -13.53
N GLN A 81 -4.73 -0.13 -13.82
CA GLN A 81 -5.38 1.00 -13.17
C GLN A 81 -5.67 0.73 -11.69
N SER A 82 -6.01 -0.50 -11.32
CA SER A 82 -6.15 -0.91 -9.92
C SER A 82 -4.84 -0.75 -9.16
N SER A 83 -3.70 -1.12 -9.76
CA SER A 83 -2.39 -0.92 -9.12
C SER A 83 -2.07 0.56 -8.91
N LEU A 84 -2.36 1.42 -9.89
CA LEU A 84 -2.20 2.87 -9.74
C LEU A 84 -3.14 3.45 -8.68
N ALA A 85 -4.41 3.05 -8.70
CA ALA A 85 -5.40 3.49 -7.73
C ALA A 85 -5.02 3.10 -6.31
N GLY A 86 -4.58 1.85 -6.10
CA GLY A 86 -4.08 1.37 -4.82
C GLY A 86 -2.85 2.16 -4.35
N PHE A 87 -1.91 2.46 -5.25
CA PHE A 87 -0.73 3.27 -4.91
C PHE A 87 -1.08 4.69 -4.46
N PHE A 88 -1.93 5.39 -5.22
CA PHE A 88 -2.28 6.77 -4.87
C PHE A 88 -3.22 6.87 -3.67
N GLY A 89 -4.16 5.93 -3.52
CA GLY A 89 -5.04 5.89 -2.35
C GLY A 89 -4.27 5.67 -1.06
N GLU A 90 -3.33 4.72 -1.05
CA GLU A 90 -2.49 4.47 0.13
C GLU A 90 -1.53 5.63 0.40
N ASN A 91 -0.99 6.28 -0.65
CA ASN A 91 -0.19 7.50 -0.45
C ASN A 91 -1.02 8.63 0.18
N GLU A 92 -2.27 8.83 -0.25
CA GLU A 92 -3.17 9.80 0.37
C GLU A 92 -3.34 9.53 1.87
N ASP A 93 -3.55 8.28 2.26
CA ASP A 93 -3.64 7.87 3.66
C ASP A 93 -2.33 8.16 4.43
N VAL A 94 -1.17 7.87 3.82
CA VAL A 94 0.14 8.14 4.42
C VAL A 94 0.37 9.63 4.64
N TYR A 95 0.12 10.46 3.63
CA TYR A 95 0.23 11.91 3.74
C TYR A 95 -0.77 12.48 4.76
N GLY A 96 -1.99 11.94 4.80
CA GLY A 96 -3.02 12.33 5.77
C GLY A 96 -2.56 12.09 7.21
N GLN A 97 -1.97 10.93 7.49
CA GLN A 97 -1.47 10.62 8.83
C GLN A 97 -0.27 11.50 9.22
N ILE A 98 0.65 11.75 8.30
CA ILE A 98 1.76 12.68 8.50
C ILE A 98 1.26 14.09 8.82
N GLN A 99 0.25 14.56 8.08
CA GLN A 99 -0.34 15.88 8.31
C GLN A 99 -0.91 16.00 9.73
N VAL A 100 -1.60 14.96 10.20
CA VAL A 100 -2.12 14.90 11.58
C VAL A 100 -0.98 14.96 12.60
N ILE A 101 0.13 14.25 12.38
CA ILE A 101 1.29 14.26 13.29
C ILE A 101 1.97 15.64 13.33
N LEU A 102 2.07 16.33 12.18
CA LEU A 102 2.70 17.65 12.09
C LEU A 102 1.82 18.78 12.64
N GLN A 103 0.52 18.55 12.80
CA GLN A 103 -0.40 19.48 13.43
C GLN A 103 -0.15 19.54 14.96
N ASP A 104 -0.31 20.72 15.56
CA ASP A 104 0.09 21.03 16.95
C ASP A 104 -0.32 19.93 17.98
N PRO A 105 0.63 19.13 18.51
CA PRO A 105 0.31 18.05 19.45
C PRO A 105 -0.14 18.57 20.82
N LEU A 106 0.10 19.86 21.13
CA LEU A 106 -0.23 20.48 22.43
C LEU A 106 -1.50 21.33 22.39
N ASN A 107 -2.14 21.46 21.23
CA ASN A 107 -3.39 22.21 21.10
C ASN A 107 -4.46 21.42 20.31
N PRO A 108 -5.04 20.36 20.90
CA PRO A 108 -6.12 19.58 20.28
C PRO A 108 -7.41 20.40 20.03
N ILE A 109 -7.48 21.63 20.57
CA ILE A 109 -8.63 22.53 20.46
C ILE A 109 -8.65 23.30 19.13
N ALA A 110 -7.56 23.26 18.35
CA ALA A 110 -7.53 23.89 17.02
C ALA A 110 -8.48 23.21 16.01
N GLU A 111 -8.92 21.98 16.26
CA GLU A 111 -9.96 21.30 15.46
C GLU A 111 -11.37 21.84 15.75
N LEU A 112 -11.61 22.41 16.95
CA LEU A 112 -12.90 22.95 17.35
C LEU A 112 -13.12 24.40 16.91
N LEU A 113 -12.06 25.10 16.53
CA LEU A 113 -12.14 26.48 16.06
C LEU A 113 -11.77 26.47 14.58
N GLU A 114 -12.80 26.50 13.71
CA GLU A 114 -12.74 26.62 12.24
C GLU A 114 -11.97 27.86 11.73
N GLU A 115 -11.20 28.54 12.58
CA GLU A 115 -10.43 29.72 12.24
C GLU A 115 -8.96 29.33 12.08
N SER A 116 -8.64 28.88 10.87
CA SER A 116 -7.29 28.74 10.30
C SER A 116 -6.55 27.45 10.62
N ALA A 117 -6.52 26.56 9.62
CA ALA A 117 -5.52 25.50 9.42
C ALA A 117 -4.04 26.01 9.39
N SER A 118 -3.82 27.31 9.55
CA SER A 118 -2.50 27.98 9.64
C SER A 118 -2.15 28.51 11.03
N ALA A 119 -3.01 28.32 12.05
CA ALA A 119 -2.77 28.83 13.42
C ALA A 119 -2.05 27.84 14.36
N GLY A 120 -1.87 26.57 13.94
CA GLY A 120 -1.18 25.52 14.69
C GLY A 120 0.14 25.07 14.04
N GLY A 121 0.87 24.18 14.73
CA GLY A 121 2.08 23.52 14.24
C GLY A 121 3.38 24.21 14.62
N ILE A 122 4.51 23.71 14.11
CA ILE A 122 5.87 24.17 14.47
C ILE A 122 6.03 25.68 14.27
N ASN A 123 5.43 26.25 13.22
CA ASN A 123 5.50 27.70 12.93
C ASN A 123 4.91 28.57 14.06
N SER A 124 3.80 28.14 14.67
CA SER A 124 3.17 28.91 15.75
C SER A 124 4.02 28.85 17.03
N LEU A 125 4.65 27.70 17.31
CA LEU A 125 5.57 27.51 18.42
C LEU A 125 6.83 28.36 18.26
N LEU A 126 7.43 28.37 17.07
CA LEU A 126 8.56 29.24 16.75
C LEU A 126 8.20 30.72 16.91
N LYS A 127 7.02 31.14 16.44
CA LYS A 127 6.54 32.53 16.61
C LYS A 127 6.37 32.90 18.08
N ARG A 128 5.84 32.01 18.92
CA ARG A 128 5.72 32.22 20.38
C ARG A 128 7.09 32.34 21.04
N PHE A 129 8.01 31.44 20.70
CA PHE A 129 9.39 31.45 21.18
C PHE A 129 10.12 32.77 20.86
N PHE A 130 10.11 33.20 19.59
CA PHE A 130 10.77 34.46 19.20
C PHE A 130 10.06 35.70 19.74
N SER A 131 8.73 35.68 19.87
CA SER A 131 7.98 36.76 20.54
C SER A 131 8.40 36.91 22.01
N ALA A 132 8.63 35.81 22.72
CA ALA A 132 9.12 35.86 24.10
C ALA A 132 10.53 36.48 24.19
N PHE A 133 11.41 36.18 23.24
CA PHE A 133 12.72 36.84 23.14
C PHE A 133 12.60 38.34 22.84
N GLN A 134 11.66 38.74 21.99
CA GLN A 134 11.41 40.16 21.71
C GLN A 134 10.91 40.92 22.96
N GLU A 135 10.06 40.31 23.77
CA GLU A 135 9.62 40.87 25.05
C GLU A 135 10.78 40.97 26.04
N LEU A 136 11.65 39.95 26.09
CA LEU A 136 12.85 39.95 26.93
C LEU A 136 13.82 41.08 26.54
N ALA A 137 13.97 41.38 25.25
CA ALA A 137 14.79 42.49 24.79
C ALA A 137 14.29 43.85 25.30
N GLY A 138 12.97 44.02 25.46
CA GLY A 138 12.38 45.23 26.03
C GLY A 138 12.48 45.32 27.56
N ASN A 139 12.51 44.19 28.26
CA ASN A 139 12.51 44.12 29.74
C ASN A 139 13.50 43.06 30.28
N PRO A 140 14.81 43.23 30.09
CA PRO A 140 15.81 42.19 30.39
C PRO A 140 15.98 41.88 31.87
N GLU A 141 15.60 42.78 32.78
CA GLU A 141 15.69 42.58 34.24
C GLU A 141 14.49 41.83 34.83
N SER A 142 13.41 41.67 34.07
CA SER A 142 12.18 41.03 34.56
C SER A 142 12.35 39.51 34.66
N PHE A 143 12.33 38.98 35.88
CA PHE A 143 12.31 37.54 36.12
C PHE A 143 11.10 36.86 35.49
N ALA A 144 9.94 37.53 35.44
CA ALA A 144 8.74 36.99 34.82
C ALA A 144 8.92 36.78 33.32
N VAL A 145 9.48 37.77 32.60
CA VAL A 145 9.70 37.68 31.15
C VAL A 145 10.76 36.61 30.81
N ARG A 146 11.81 36.50 31.63
CA ARG A 146 12.80 35.40 31.51
C ARG A 146 12.18 34.02 31.72
N ALA A 147 11.25 33.89 32.66
CA ALA A 147 10.52 32.65 32.86
C ALA A 147 9.66 32.28 31.65
N THR A 148 9.01 33.26 31.01
CA THR A 148 8.24 33.07 29.76
C THR A 148 9.12 32.56 28.62
N VAL A 149 10.33 33.10 28.45
CA VAL A 149 11.28 32.61 27.43
C VAL A 149 11.65 31.15 27.68
N ARG A 150 11.96 30.79 28.93
CA ARG A 150 12.27 29.39 29.28
C ARG A 150 11.08 28.45 29.03
N GLU A 151 9.87 28.88 29.37
CA GLU A 151 8.67 28.07 29.19
C GLU A 151 8.36 27.84 27.71
N THR A 152 8.43 28.89 26.90
CA THR A 152 8.22 28.78 25.44
C THR A 152 9.32 27.97 24.76
N ALA A 153 10.57 28.06 25.23
CA ALA A 153 11.67 27.20 24.77
C ALA A 153 11.43 25.72 25.10
N THR A 154 11.00 25.44 26.34
CA THR A 154 10.69 24.08 26.80
C THR A 154 9.54 23.50 25.99
N THR A 155 8.47 24.29 25.78
CA THR A 155 7.32 23.91 24.97
C THR A 155 7.74 23.55 23.54
N LEU A 156 8.54 24.41 22.89
CA LEU A 156 9.04 24.15 21.53
C LEU A 156 9.86 22.86 21.46
N ALA A 157 10.80 22.66 22.39
CA ALA A 157 11.63 21.46 22.43
C ALA A 157 10.79 20.19 22.65
N THR A 158 9.85 20.21 23.60
CA THR A 158 8.95 19.09 23.85
C THR A 158 8.09 18.78 22.63
N SER A 159 7.52 19.77 21.96
CA SER A 159 6.72 19.54 20.75
C SER A 159 7.53 18.94 19.60
N LEU A 160 8.76 19.43 19.36
CA LEU A 160 9.63 18.86 18.33
C LEU A 160 9.97 17.39 18.61
N ASN A 161 10.28 17.05 19.87
CA ASN A 161 10.51 15.67 20.28
C ASN A 161 9.26 14.80 20.09
N VAL A 162 8.08 15.29 20.47
CA VAL A 162 6.82 14.56 20.27
C VAL A 162 6.54 14.28 18.79
N ILE A 163 6.79 15.26 17.91
CA ILE A 163 6.64 15.08 16.46
C ILE A 163 7.62 14.02 15.95
N HIS A 164 8.91 14.13 16.34
CA HIS A 164 9.93 13.15 15.96
C HIS A 164 9.56 11.73 16.40
N ASP A 165 9.17 11.55 17.66
CA ASP A 165 8.79 10.26 18.21
C ASP A 165 7.52 9.69 17.54
N SER A 166 6.56 10.56 17.22
CA SER A 166 5.32 10.17 16.52
C SER A 166 5.60 9.73 15.08
N LEU A 167 6.47 10.44 14.36
CA LEU A 167 6.91 10.05 13.01
C LEU A 167 7.69 8.74 13.03
N THR A 168 8.59 8.55 13.99
CA THR A 168 9.36 7.30 14.16
C THR A 168 8.44 6.12 14.48
N GLN A 169 7.45 6.34 15.35
CA GLN A 169 6.43 5.34 15.65
C GLN A 169 5.59 5.02 14.40
N TYR A 170 5.19 6.04 13.65
CA TYR A 170 4.44 5.85 12.41
C TYR A 170 5.24 5.08 11.35
N GLN A 171 6.55 5.35 11.22
CA GLN A 171 7.45 4.58 10.36
C GLN A 171 7.48 3.09 10.74
N SER A 172 7.46 2.79 12.05
CA SER A 172 7.38 1.42 12.57
C SER A 172 6.01 0.78 12.33
N ASP A 173 4.94 1.58 12.29
CA ASP A 173 3.58 1.13 11.96
C ASP A 173 3.49 0.73 10.49
N LEU A 174 4.01 1.58 9.58
CA LEU A 174 4.15 1.28 8.16
C LEU A 174 4.95 0.00 7.94
N ASN A 175 6.04 -0.19 8.67
CA ASN A 175 6.81 -1.43 8.61
C ASN A 175 5.95 -2.67 8.97
N ARG A 176 5.16 -2.59 10.05
CA ARG A 176 4.25 -3.69 10.43
C ARG A 176 3.17 -3.94 9.39
N GLU A 177 2.66 -2.88 8.78
CA GLU A 177 1.66 -2.96 7.72
C GLU A 177 2.20 -3.61 6.45
N ILE A 178 3.43 -3.28 6.04
CA ILE A 178 4.16 -3.99 4.96
C ILE A 178 4.18 -5.51 5.25
N GLY A 179 4.50 -5.90 6.48
CA GLY A 179 4.48 -7.30 6.92
C GLY A 179 3.10 -7.97 6.81
N ALA A 180 2.03 -7.26 7.16
CA ALA A 180 0.66 -7.75 7.03
C ALA A 180 0.23 -7.85 5.55
N THR A 181 0.58 -6.86 4.74
CA THR A 181 0.28 -6.80 3.31
C THR A 181 0.96 -7.93 2.54
N VAL A 182 2.21 -8.26 2.86
CA VAL A 182 2.90 -9.43 2.27
C VAL A 182 2.18 -10.74 2.63
N LYS A 183 1.70 -10.90 3.88
CA LYS A 183 0.89 -12.06 4.26
C LYS A 183 -0.43 -12.13 3.49
N GLN A 184 -1.06 -10.98 3.25
CA GLN A 184 -2.27 -10.90 2.43
C GLN A 184 -2.01 -11.32 0.97
N ILE A 185 -0.90 -10.87 0.37
CA ILE A 185 -0.47 -11.31 -0.97
C ILE A 185 -0.36 -12.83 -1.03
N ASN A 186 0.35 -13.43 -0.07
CA ASN A 186 0.53 -14.88 -0.02
C ASN A 186 -0.81 -15.62 0.13
N GLY A 187 -1.70 -15.13 0.99
CA GLY A 187 -3.03 -15.73 1.16
C GLY A 187 -3.91 -15.65 -0.09
N ILE A 188 -3.79 -14.58 -0.88
CA ILE A 188 -4.48 -14.46 -2.19
C ILE A 188 -3.84 -15.40 -3.22
N ALA A 189 -2.51 -15.48 -3.26
CA ALA A 189 -1.78 -16.38 -4.16
C ALA A 189 -2.16 -17.85 -3.93
N GLU A 190 -2.30 -18.29 -2.67
CA GLU A 190 -2.77 -19.63 -2.33
C GLU A 190 -4.20 -19.91 -2.80
N GLN A 191 -5.09 -18.93 -2.69
CA GLN A 191 -6.47 -19.06 -3.20
C GLN A 191 -6.49 -19.18 -4.73
N ILE A 192 -5.66 -18.40 -5.43
CA ILE A 192 -5.51 -18.49 -6.89
C ILE A 192 -4.97 -19.87 -7.30
N ALA A 193 -3.98 -20.40 -6.59
CA ALA A 193 -3.42 -21.74 -6.86
C ALA A 193 -4.48 -22.84 -6.70
N LYS A 194 -5.32 -22.76 -5.66
CA LYS A 194 -6.47 -23.69 -5.47
C LYS A 194 -7.50 -23.58 -6.59
N LEU A 195 -7.82 -22.35 -7.01
CA LEU A 195 -8.74 -22.13 -8.14
C LEU A 195 -8.15 -22.66 -9.45
N ASN A 196 -6.85 -22.51 -9.69
CA ASN A 196 -6.18 -23.09 -10.85
C ASN A 196 -6.30 -24.62 -10.87
N GLU A 197 -6.15 -25.29 -9.72
CA GLU A 197 -6.37 -26.74 -9.60
C GLU A 197 -7.83 -27.13 -9.91
N GLU A 198 -8.79 -26.39 -9.37
CA GLU A 198 -10.21 -26.61 -9.61
C GLU A 198 -10.59 -26.42 -11.08
N ILE A 199 -10.14 -25.32 -11.70
CA ILE A 199 -10.35 -25.04 -13.12
C ILE A 199 -9.75 -26.16 -13.98
N ALA A 200 -8.49 -26.54 -13.72
CA ALA A 200 -7.83 -27.61 -14.46
C ALA A 200 -8.60 -28.93 -14.33
N ARG A 201 -9.13 -29.26 -13.14
CA ARG A 201 -9.92 -30.47 -12.90
C ARG A 201 -11.24 -30.47 -13.70
N ILE A 202 -11.99 -29.38 -13.66
CA ILE A 202 -13.31 -29.27 -14.33
C ILE A 202 -13.13 -29.32 -15.85
N GLU A 203 -12.20 -28.53 -16.38
CA GLU A 203 -11.99 -28.37 -17.82
C GLU A 203 -11.39 -29.64 -18.45
N SER A 204 -10.57 -30.39 -17.70
CA SER A 204 -10.01 -31.67 -18.17
C SER A 204 -11.04 -32.82 -18.21
N GLN A 205 -12.08 -32.78 -17.38
CA GLN A 205 -13.04 -33.89 -17.25
C GLN A 205 -14.25 -33.77 -18.17
N THR A 206 -14.73 -32.54 -18.41
CA THR A 206 -16.04 -32.31 -19.03
C THR A 206 -15.97 -31.60 -20.38
N GLY A 207 -14.80 -31.10 -20.79
CA GLY A 207 -14.69 -30.25 -21.98
C GLY A 207 -15.44 -28.91 -21.87
N ASN A 208 -15.97 -28.60 -20.68
CA ASN A 208 -16.70 -27.38 -20.35
C ASN A 208 -15.81 -26.43 -19.54
N PHE A 209 -16.07 -25.13 -19.64
CA PHE A 209 -15.33 -24.10 -18.94
C PHE A 209 -15.80 -23.93 -17.49
N ALA A 210 -14.85 -23.77 -16.56
CA ALA A 210 -15.12 -23.52 -15.14
C ALA A 210 -15.40 -22.03 -14.89
N ASN A 211 -16.49 -21.51 -15.46
CA ASN A 211 -16.75 -20.06 -15.55
C ASN A 211 -16.74 -19.35 -14.19
N ASP A 212 -17.45 -19.87 -13.19
CA ASP A 212 -17.56 -19.22 -11.89
C ASP A 212 -16.23 -19.23 -11.11
N ALA A 213 -15.46 -20.31 -11.25
CA ALA A 213 -14.12 -20.42 -10.66
C ALA A 213 -13.14 -19.45 -11.34
N ARG A 214 -13.24 -19.29 -12.67
CA ARG A 214 -12.46 -18.29 -13.40
C ARG A 214 -12.84 -16.85 -13.01
N ASP A 215 -14.13 -16.56 -12.80
CA ASP A 215 -14.58 -15.23 -12.34
C ASP A 215 -14.06 -14.92 -10.93
N THR A 216 -14.12 -15.90 -10.03
CA THR A 216 -13.56 -15.76 -8.67
C THR A 216 -12.04 -15.54 -8.72
N ARG A 217 -11.33 -16.28 -9.57
CA ARG A 217 -9.88 -16.10 -9.78
C ARG A 217 -9.58 -14.71 -10.31
N ASP A 218 -10.33 -14.25 -11.30
CA ASP A 218 -10.10 -12.94 -11.91
C ASP A 218 -10.36 -11.79 -10.92
N LYS A 219 -11.36 -11.93 -10.04
CA LYS A 219 -11.57 -11.01 -8.91
C LYS A 219 -10.37 -10.98 -7.97
N LEU A 220 -9.82 -12.14 -7.62
CA LEU A 220 -8.63 -12.23 -6.78
C LEU A 220 -7.39 -11.63 -7.46
N LEU A 221 -7.24 -11.80 -8.78
CA LEU A 221 -6.16 -11.18 -9.54
C LEU A 221 -6.28 -9.65 -9.57
N THR A 222 -7.49 -9.09 -9.72
CA THR A 222 -7.69 -7.64 -9.61
C THR A 222 -7.38 -7.13 -8.20
N LYS A 223 -7.84 -7.84 -7.16
CA LYS A 223 -7.50 -7.51 -5.76
C LYS A 223 -5.99 -7.59 -5.49
N LEU A 224 -5.31 -8.52 -6.15
CA LEU A 224 -3.87 -8.68 -6.03
C LEU A 224 -3.13 -7.52 -6.73
N ALA A 225 -3.62 -7.09 -7.89
CA ALA A 225 -3.11 -5.95 -8.65
C ALA A 225 -3.22 -4.61 -7.89
N ASP A 226 -4.31 -4.43 -7.12
CA ASP A 226 -4.49 -3.29 -6.20
C ASP A 226 -3.37 -3.20 -5.14
N ILE A 227 -2.92 -4.36 -4.64
CA ILE A 227 -1.88 -4.42 -3.61
C ILE A 227 -0.48 -4.22 -4.21
N ALA A 228 -0.17 -4.88 -5.33
CA ALA A 228 1.12 -4.79 -6.00
C ALA A 228 0.98 -5.07 -7.50
N PRO A 229 1.85 -4.51 -8.36
CA PRO A 229 1.81 -4.76 -9.80
C PRO A 229 1.99 -6.26 -10.10
N ILE A 230 1.10 -6.81 -10.91
CA ILE A 230 1.14 -8.21 -11.32
C ILE A 230 1.27 -8.37 -12.83
N GLU A 231 2.01 -9.38 -13.23
CA GLU A 231 2.01 -9.92 -14.58
C GLU A 231 1.32 -11.28 -14.55
N THR A 232 0.36 -11.49 -15.45
CA THR A 232 -0.39 -12.76 -15.54
C THR A 232 -0.22 -13.38 -16.91
N ASN A 233 0.00 -14.69 -16.95
CA ASN A 233 0.08 -15.46 -18.18
C ASN A 233 -0.87 -16.66 -18.10
N GLU A 234 -1.90 -16.69 -18.95
CA GLU A 234 -2.82 -17.82 -19.05
C GLU A 234 -2.27 -18.86 -20.04
N ARG A 235 -2.15 -20.11 -19.58
CA ARG A 235 -1.73 -21.26 -20.38
C ARG A 235 -2.92 -21.83 -21.15
N ALA A 236 -2.62 -22.63 -22.18
CA ALA A 236 -3.63 -23.27 -23.04
C ALA A 236 -4.62 -24.19 -22.29
N ASN A 237 -4.29 -24.64 -21.08
CA ASN A 237 -5.16 -25.44 -20.21
C ASN A 237 -5.95 -24.61 -19.19
N GLY A 238 -6.05 -23.30 -19.38
CA GLY A 238 -6.82 -22.39 -18.52
C GLY A 238 -6.13 -22.03 -17.20
N ILE A 239 -4.93 -22.56 -16.94
CA ILE A 239 -4.14 -22.26 -15.74
C ILE A 239 -3.46 -20.89 -15.90
N VAL A 240 -3.50 -20.05 -14.85
CA VAL A 240 -2.82 -18.75 -14.84
C VAL A 240 -1.59 -18.78 -13.95
N ASP A 241 -0.44 -18.42 -14.52
CA ASP A 241 0.75 -18.09 -13.75
C ASP A 241 0.75 -16.61 -13.41
N VAL A 242 1.21 -16.28 -12.20
CA VAL A 242 1.27 -14.89 -11.70
C VAL A 242 2.69 -14.58 -11.27
N ARG A 243 3.20 -13.45 -11.76
CA ARG A 243 4.49 -12.87 -11.36
C ARG A 243 4.27 -11.49 -10.76
N MET A 244 5.14 -11.15 -9.82
CA MET A 244 5.26 -9.83 -9.22
C MET A 244 6.73 -9.47 -9.23
N VAL A 245 7.06 -8.29 -9.78
CA VAL A 245 8.39 -7.73 -9.63
C VAL A 245 9.49 -8.70 -10.14
N GLY A 246 9.25 -9.28 -11.33
CA GLY A 246 10.13 -10.28 -11.93
C GLY A 246 10.09 -11.69 -11.29
N SER A 247 9.52 -11.84 -10.09
CA SER A 247 9.42 -13.10 -9.36
C SER A 247 8.09 -13.81 -9.57
N SER A 248 8.10 -15.12 -9.77
CA SER A 248 6.87 -15.92 -9.82
C SER A 248 6.31 -16.13 -8.41
N ILE A 249 5.00 -15.93 -8.23
CA ILE A 249 4.29 -16.16 -6.97
C ILE A 249 3.26 -17.29 -7.06
N VAL A 250 2.70 -17.51 -8.25
CA VAL A 250 1.81 -18.64 -8.55
C VAL A 250 2.32 -19.31 -9.82
N ILE A 251 2.61 -20.60 -9.73
CA ILE A 251 3.06 -21.44 -10.85
C ILE A 251 2.11 -22.63 -10.91
N GLY A 252 1.12 -22.53 -11.79
CA GLY A 252 0.02 -23.48 -11.84
C GLY A 252 -0.73 -23.63 -10.51
N ASN A 253 -0.60 -24.80 -9.90
CA ASN A 253 -1.24 -25.12 -8.61
C ASN A 253 -0.29 -24.97 -7.41
N GLN A 254 0.91 -24.45 -7.62
CA GLN A 254 1.89 -24.20 -6.55
C GLN A 254 2.10 -22.70 -6.35
N THR A 255 2.51 -22.34 -5.14
CA THR A 255 2.86 -20.96 -4.79
C THR A 255 4.34 -20.85 -4.43
N ALA A 256 4.91 -19.69 -4.71
CA ALA A 256 6.24 -19.29 -4.27
C ALA A 256 6.07 -18.01 -3.43
N PRO A 257 5.78 -18.15 -2.12
CA PRO A 257 5.41 -17.02 -1.29
C PRO A 257 6.58 -16.04 -1.11
N PHE A 258 6.23 -14.78 -0.86
CA PHE A 258 7.17 -13.80 -0.33
C PHE A 258 7.34 -13.95 1.17
N VAL A 259 8.52 -13.61 1.68
CA VAL A 259 8.86 -13.64 3.09
C VAL A 259 9.43 -12.30 3.50
N THR A 260 8.99 -11.83 4.67
CA THR A 260 9.53 -10.63 5.31
C THR A 260 10.60 -11.02 6.32
N LYS A 261 11.79 -10.46 6.18
CA LYS A 261 12.94 -10.72 7.06
C LYS A 261 13.53 -9.39 7.53
N ILE A 262 13.97 -9.35 8.78
CA ILE A 262 14.72 -8.21 9.33
C ILE A 262 16.20 -8.41 8.98
N ASP A 263 16.85 -7.36 8.48
CA ASP A 263 18.31 -7.33 8.34
C ASP A 263 18.95 -7.12 9.72
N PRO A 264 19.82 -8.04 10.19
CA PRO A 264 20.49 -7.88 11.49
C PRO A 264 21.36 -6.63 11.59
N ASN A 265 21.71 -6.00 10.45
CA ASN A 265 22.52 -4.80 10.40
C ASN A 265 21.68 -3.51 10.32
N ASP A 266 20.36 -3.63 10.14
CA ASP A 266 19.46 -2.47 10.12
C ASP A 266 19.06 -2.09 11.56
N PRO A 267 19.52 -0.95 12.09
CA PRO A 267 19.17 -0.50 13.44
C PRO A 267 17.67 -0.23 13.62
N ASN A 268 16.92 -0.03 12.54
CA ASN A 268 15.49 0.23 12.58
C ASN A 268 14.64 -1.05 12.49
N GLU A 269 15.29 -2.21 12.32
CA GLU A 269 14.64 -3.52 12.20
C GLU A 269 13.55 -3.58 11.11
N PHE A 270 13.75 -2.90 9.98
CA PHE A 270 12.75 -2.88 8.91
C PHE A 270 12.70 -4.20 8.14
N TYR A 271 11.50 -4.57 7.72
CA TYR A 271 11.28 -5.75 6.91
C TYR A 271 11.80 -5.54 5.49
N GLN A 272 12.64 -6.46 5.07
CA GLN A 272 12.99 -6.71 3.69
C GLN A 272 12.07 -7.80 3.13
N ILE A 273 11.62 -7.62 1.88
CA ILE A 273 10.79 -8.59 1.17
C ILE A 273 11.70 -9.44 0.28
N LEU A 274 11.62 -10.77 0.42
CA LEU A 274 12.37 -11.72 -0.38
C LEU A 274 11.43 -12.78 -0.95
N ASN A 275 11.81 -13.41 -2.07
CA ASN A 275 11.12 -14.60 -2.55
C ASN A 275 11.61 -15.84 -1.78
N SER A 276 10.69 -16.70 -1.34
CA SER A 276 11.03 -17.93 -0.62
C SER A 276 11.92 -18.90 -1.42
N VAL A 277 11.90 -18.82 -2.75
CA VAL A 277 12.71 -19.65 -3.65
C VAL A 277 14.11 -19.07 -3.85
N GLU A 278 14.26 -17.74 -3.79
CA GLU A 278 15.53 -17.04 -3.99
C GLU A 278 15.78 -16.04 -2.85
N LEU A 279 16.11 -16.58 -1.68
CA LEU A 279 16.33 -15.81 -0.44
C LEU A 279 17.57 -14.90 -0.45
N SER A 280 18.34 -14.90 -1.55
CA SER A 280 19.49 -14.01 -1.74
C SER A 280 19.11 -12.67 -2.37
N GLN A 281 17.95 -12.57 -3.03
CA GLN A 281 17.49 -11.34 -3.66
C GLN A 281 16.49 -10.60 -2.75
N VAL A 282 16.83 -9.38 -2.37
CA VAL A 282 15.91 -8.45 -1.71
C VAL A 282 15.13 -7.72 -2.80
N LEU A 283 13.81 -7.75 -2.70
CA LEU A 283 12.87 -7.20 -3.69
C LEU A 283 12.15 -5.94 -3.18
N THR A 284 12.39 -5.51 -1.93
CA THR A 284 11.68 -4.40 -1.29
C THR A 284 11.61 -3.15 -2.15
N SER A 285 12.74 -2.72 -2.70
CA SER A 285 12.84 -1.51 -3.55
C SER A 285 12.17 -1.65 -4.91
N ASP A 286 11.92 -2.88 -5.34
CA ASP A 286 11.40 -3.17 -6.67
C ASP A 286 9.86 -3.15 -6.68
N PHE A 287 9.22 -3.08 -5.51
CA PHE A 287 7.78 -2.82 -5.37
C PHE A 287 7.51 -1.32 -5.47
N ASP A 288 7.29 -0.81 -6.68
CA ASP A 288 7.10 0.61 -7.00
C ASP A 288 5.63 1.01 -7.29
N GLY A 289 4.69 0.08 -7.12
CA GLY A 289 3.28 0.30 -7.38
C GLY A 289 2.36 -0.47 -6.44
N GLY A 290 1.05 -0.27 -6.60
CA GLY A 290 0.04 -0.77 -5.67
C GLY A 290 0.18 -0.19 -4.27
N ARG A 291 -0.70 -0.61 -3.37
CA ARG A 291 -0.67 -0.21 -1.96
C ARG A 291 0.66 -0.55 -1.28
N LEU A 292 1.25 -1.71 -1.60
CA LEU A 292 2.52 -2.13 -1.01
C LEU A 292 3.66 -1.17 -1.37
N GLY A 293 3.73 -0.71 -2.63
CA GLY A 293 4.76 0.25 -3.04
C GLY A 293 4.62 1.60 -2.34
N ALA A 294 3.38 2.06 -2.11
CA ALA A 294 3.12 3.30 -1.37
C ALA A 294 3.52 3.18 0.11
N LEU A 295 3.23 2.06 0.78
CA LEU A 295 3.69 1.79 2.15
C LEU A 295 5.22 1.81 2.25
N ILE A 296 5.90 1.20 1.29
CA ILE A 296 7.37 1.17 1.21
C ILE A 296 7.91 2.57 0.99
N GLN A 297 7.34 3.33 0.05
CA GLN A 297 7.71 4.73 -0.19
C GLN A 297 7.49 5.60 1.06
N GLY A 298 6.38 5.40 1.77
CA GLY A 298 6.08 6.05 3.03
C GLY A 298 7.17 5.82 4.07
N ARG A 299 7.53 4.55 4.29
CA ARG A 299 8.52 4.13 5.28
C ARG A 299 9.95 4.54 4.91
N ASP A 300 10.35 4.35 3.66
CA ASP A 300 11.77 4.40 3.25
C ASP A 300 12.19 5.77 2.71
N GLN A 301 11.24 6.60 2.29
CA GLN A 301 11.52 7.91 1.69
C GLN A 301 10.79 9.03 2.42
N LEU A 302 9.46 8.99 2.43
CA LEU A 302 8.66 10.14 2.85
C LEU A 302 8.82 10.47 4.33
N VAL A 303 8.68 9.50 5.23
CA VAL A 303 8.82 9.73 6.68
C VAL A 303 10.26 10.14 7.05
N PRO A 304 11.33 9.47 6.54
CA PRO A 304 12.71 9.94 6.71
C PRO A 304 12.94 11.38 6.25
N ASP A 305 12.47 11.74 5.07
CA ASP A 305 12.64 13.10 4.51
C ASP A 305 12.02 14.17 5.43
N ILE A 306 10.90 13.84 6.09
CA ILE A 306 10.22 14.75 7.03
C ILE A 306 10.92 14.77 8.39
N LEU A 307 11.36 13.62 8.89
CA LEU A 307 12.18 13.53 10.10
C LEU A 307 13.42 14.42 9.96
N ASP A 308 14.15 14.32 8.84
CA ASP A 308 15.33 15.13 8.54
C ASP A 308 15.02 16.63 8.53
N GLN A 309 13.86 17.04 8.00
CA GLN A 309 13.43 18.44 8.01
C GLN A 309 13.14 18.95 9.43
N VAL A 310 12.44 18.15 10.25
CA VAL A 310 12.16 18.49 11.66
C VAL A 310 13.47 18.62 12.45
N ASP A 311 14.38 17.67 12.23
CA ASP A 311 15.73 17.65 12.80
C ASP A 311 16.54 18.88 12.38
N GLN A 312 16.46 19.28 11.11
CA GLN A 312 17.18 20.43 10.60
C GLN A 312 16.67 21.72 11.25
N ILE A 313 15.35 21.87 11.42
CA ILE A 313 14.77 23.00 12.15
C ILE A 313 15.30 23.04 13.59
N ALA A 314 15.25 21.89 14.29
CA ALA A 314 15.74 21.79 15.66
C ALA A 314 17.23 22.16 15.76
N LYS A 315 18.07 21.60 14.89
CA LYS A 315 19.52 21.87 14.81
C LYS A 315 19.80 23.35 14.58
N LEU A 316 19.10 23.99 13.64
CA LEU A 316 19.27 25.42 13.35
C LEU A 316 18.88 26.29 14.54
N VAL A 317 17.74 26.03 15.19
CA VAL A 317 17.32 26.77 16.39
C VAL A 317 18.35 26.63 17.51
N ILE A 318 18.83 25.41 17.76
CA ILE A 318 19.86 25.15 18.79
C ILE A 318 21.15 25.92 18.48
N GLN A 319 21.64 25.82 17.24
CA GLN A 319 22.90 26.45 16.84
C GLN A 319 22.83 27.97 16.91
N GLU A 320 21.82 28.58 16.29
CA GLU A 320 21.70 30.04 16.23
C GLU A 320 21.46 30.65 17.61
N VAL A 321 20.60 30.03 18.44
CA VAL A 321 20.36 30.50 19.81
C VAL A 321 21.62 30.35 20.66
N ASN A 322 22.30 29.21 20.61
CA ASN A 322 23.53 29.00 21.40
C ASN A 322 24.68 29.91 20.94
N ASN A 323 24.80 30.16 19.63
CA ASN A 323 25.82 31.07 19.09
C ASN A 323 25.67 32.49 19.66
N VAL A 324 24.44 33.01 19.72
CA VAL A 324 24.18 34.34 20.29
C VAL A 324 24.26 34.34 21.82
N HIS A 325 23.65 33.35 22.47
CA HIS A 325 23.53 33.29 23.92
C HIS A 325 24.89 33.06 24.61
N SER A 326 25.79 32.28 24.00
CA SER A 326 27.14 32.03 24.53
C SER A 326 28.06 33.26 24.54
N GLN A 327 27.75 34.29 23.77
CA GLN A 327 28.54 35.53 23.69
C GLN A 327 28.16 36.56 24.76
N HIS A 328 27.13 36.30 25.56
CA HIS A 328 26.54 37.28 26.49
C HIS A 328 26.52 36.74 27.93
N ILE A 329 26.28 37.64 28.88
CA ILE A 329 26.18 37.33 30.31
C ILE A 329 24.72 37.36 30.79
N GLY A 330 24.45 36.61 31.86
CA GLY A 330 23.16 36.65 32.56
C GLY A 330 22.97 37.92 33.39
N LEU A 331 21.99 37.93 34.30
CA LEU A 331 21.77 39.04 35.24
C LEU A 331 22.96 39.23 36.20
N ALA A 332 23.59 38.12 36.57
CA ALA A 332 24.90 38.12 37.20
C ALA A 332 25.94 37.77 36.14
N GLY A 333 27.07 38.49 36.15
CA GLY A 333 28.24 38.12 35.38
C GLY A 333 28.82 36.78 35.86
N PHE A 334 29.77 36.23 35.11
CA PHE A 334 30.51 35.08 35.57
C PHE A 334 31.51 35.53 36.66
N ASP A 335 31.31 35.07 37.90
CA ASP A 335 32.22 35.37 39.02
C ASP A 335 33.50 34.52 38.99
N SER A 336 33.48 33.41 38.25
CA SER A 336 34.65 32.55 38.03
C SER A 336 34.57 31.87 36.67
N ILE A 337 35.73 31.68 36.03
CA ILE A 337 35.89 30.92 34.79
C ILE A 337 36.71 29.68 35.14
N THR A 338 36.16 28.50 34.88
CA THR A 338 36.88 27.23 35.05
C THR A 338 37.40 26.78 33.68
N SER A 339 38.73 26.67 33.56
CA SER A 339 39.40 26.12 32.38
C SER A 339 40.06 24.78 32.73
N PRO A 340 40.00 23.76 31.86
CA PRO A 340 40.81 22.55 32.02
C PRO A 340 42.31 22.80 31.85
N VAL A 341 42.70 23.99 31.36
CA VAL A 341 44.09 24.43 31.23
C VAL A 341 44.45 25.29 32.44
N SER A 342 45.52 24.92 33.16
CA SER A 342 45.99 25.71 34.30
C SER A 342 46.58 27.04 33.84
N ILE A 343 46.03 28.15 34.30
CA ILE A 343 46.64 29.47 34.13
C ILE A 343 47.77 29.58 35.16
N GLN A 344 49.02 29.71 34.69
CA GLN A 344 50.21 29.80 35.55
C GLN A 344 50.28 31.15 36.30
N ASP A 345 49.71 32.21 35.74
CA ASP A 345 49.68 33.55 36.33
C ASP A 345 48.30 34.21 36.17
N PRO A 346 47.50 34.34 37.25
CA PRO A 346 46.16 34.94 37.21
C PRO A 346 46.15 36.46 37.02
N ALA A 347 47.31 37.13 37.00
CA ALA A 347 47.42 38.57 36.75
C ALA A 347 47.61 38.94 35.27
N VAL A 348 47.81 37.95 34.39
CA VAL A 348 48.05 38.15 32.95
C VAL A 348 46.72 38.22 32.20
N THR A 349 46.63 39.07 31.18
CA THR A 349 45.42 39.20 30.35
C THR A 349 45.17 37.92 29.57
N LEU A 350 43.89 37.54 29.43
CA LEU A 350 43.49 36.23 28.89
C LEU A 350 43.97 35.97 27.46
N ASP A 351 44.27 37.03 26.69
CA ASP A 351 44.82 36.99 25.33
C ASP A 351 46.32 36.65 25.27
N THR A 352 47.03 36.71 26.40
CA THR A 352 48.48 36.43 26.50
C THR A 352 48.81 35.22 27.38
N ALA A 353 47.79 34.62 28.01
CA ALA A 353 47.95 33.51 28.97
C ALA A 353 47.84 32.09 28.37
N GLY A 354 47.63 31.96 27.06
CA GLY A 354 47.59 30.66 26.37
C GLY A 354 46.86 30.70 25.03
#